data_AF-A0A1E4IMC2-F1
#
_entry.id   AF-A0A1E4IMC2-F1
#
_cell.length_a   1.000
_cell.length_b   1.000
_cell.length_c   1.000
_cell.angle_alpha   90.00
_cell.angle_beta   90.00
_cell.angle_gamma   90.00
#
_symmetry.space_group_name_H-M   'P 1'
#
loop_
_entity.id
_entity.type
_entity.pdbx_description
1 polymer ?
#
loop_
_entity_poly.entity_id
_entity_poly.type
_entity_poly.pdbx_seq_one_letter_code
_entity_poly.pdbx_strand_id
1 'polypeptide(L)'
;MAGCAAFAPDSPEERVRARAQARWDALLAGDFEKAYAFLSPGSRGVVSLPQFRNSIGAAASWKSAKVHGVTCQQADRCKVTMLVNYTPLLPRPRVGNIETSIDETWLLEQGQWWLPQGL
;
A
#
# COMPACT_ATOMS: atom_id res chain seq x y z
N MET A 1 -9.14 -39.01 -17.56
CA MET A 1 -9.44 -37.70 -18.18
C MET A 1 -9.06 -36.62 -17.18
N ALA A 2 -8.28 -35.64 -17.62
CA ALA A 2 -7.68 -34.60 -16.80
C ALA A 2 -8.77 -33.76 -16.10
N GLY A 3 -8.78 -33.77 -14.77
CA GLY A 3 -9.58 -32.85 -13.98
C GLY A 3 -8.88 -31.49 -13.99
N CYS A 4 -9.55 -30.49 -14.54
CA CYS A 4 -9.11 -29.11 -14.54
C CYS A 4 -8.67 -28.69 -13.13
N ALA A 5 -7.37 -28.41 -12.95
CA ALA A 5 -6.93 -27.47 -11.94
C ALA A 5 -7.50 -26.11 -12.36
N ALA A 6 -8.74 -25.84 -11.96
CA ALA A 6 -9.30 -24.51 -12.05
C ALA A 6 -8.37 -23.60 -11.24
N PHE A 7 -7.67 -22.72 -11.93
CA PHE A 7 -7.13 -21.50 -11.32
C PHE A 7 -8.32 -20.85 -10.62
N ALA A 8 -8.45 -21.05 -9.31
CA ALA A 8 -9.36 -20.26 -8.52
C ALA A 8 -8.94 -18.80 -8.76
N PRO A 9 -9.84 -17.88 -9.10
CA PRO A 9 -9.49 -16.48 -9.10
C PRO A 9 -8.92 -16.16 -7.72
N ASP A 10 -7.71 -15.60 -7.68
CA ASP A 10 -7.04 -15.21 -6.44
C ASP A 10 -8.05 -14.53 -5.51
N SER A 11 -8.06 -14.93 -4.24
CA SER A 11 -8.98 -14.37 -3.25
C SER A 11 -8.90 -12.84 -3.21
N PRO A 12 -9.99 -12.12 -2.83
CA PRO A 12 -9.93 -10.68 -2.56
C PRO A 12 -8.70 -10.27 -1.75
N GLU A 13 -8.37 -11.06 -0.73
CA GLU A 13 -7.22 -10.90 0.15
C GLU A 13 -5.90 -11.00 -0.61
N GLU A 14 -5.71 -12.00 -1.48
CA GLU A 14 -4.49 -12.17 -2.28
C GLU A 14 -4.32 -11.06 -3.30
N ARG A 15 -5.40 -10.66 -3.98
CA ARG A 15 -5.39 -9.55 -4.95
C ARG A 15 -5.00 -8.23 -4.29
N VAL A 16 -5.58 -7.93 -3.12
CA VAL A 16 -5.24 -6.73 -2.36
C VAL A 16 -3.83 -6.83 -1.79
N ARG A 17 -3.41 -7.98 -1.25
CA ARG A 17 -2.06 -8.21 -0.74
C ARG A 17 -1.01 -7.88 -1.79
N ALA A 18 -1.13 -8.46 -2.98
CA ALA A 18 -0.17 -8.25 -4.07
C ALA A 18 -0.11 -6.77 -4.46
N ARG A 19 -1.26 -6.10 -4.50
CA ARG A 19 -1.35 -4.71 -4.90
C ARG A 19 -0.79 -3.75 -3.84
N ALA A 20 -1.07 -3.99 -2.56
CA ALA A 20 -0.51 -3.24 -1.45
C ALA A 20 1.02 -3.38 -1.39
N GLN A 21 1.53 -4.61 -1.53
CA GLN A 21 2.97 -4.85 -1.60
C GLN A 21 3.59 -4.11 -2.78
N ALA A 22 3.02 -4.21 -3.99
CA ALA A 22 3.54 -3.54 -5.18
C ALA A 22 3.57 -2.00 -5.04
N ARG A 23 2.60 -1.40 -4.34
CA ARG A 23 2.61 0.03 -4.03
C ARG A 23 3.80 0.38 -3.12
N TRP A 24 4.00 -0.38 -2.04
CA TRP A 24 5.11 -0.14 -1.12
C TRP A 24 6.48 -0.40 -1.74
N ASP A 25 6.60 -1.40 -2.61
CA ASP A 25 7.82 -1.65 -3.38
C ASP A 25 8.15 -0.45 -4.28
N ALA A 26 7.14 0.18 -4.90
CA ALA A 26 7.32 1.42 -5.66
C ALA A 26 7.79 2.58 -4.78
N LEU A 27 7.24 2.72 -3.56
CA LEU A 27 7.69 3.74 -2.60
C LEU A 27 9.13 3.51 -2.15
N LEU A 28 9.51 2.27 -1.87
CA LEU A 28 10.89 1.90 -1.51
C LEU A 28 11.88 2.15 -2.66
N ALA A 29 11.44 1.96 -3.90
CA ALA A 29 12.22 2.25 -5.10
C ALA A 29 12.27 3.76 -5.45
N GLY A 30 11.54 4.62 -4.75
CA GLY A 30 11.42 6.04 -5.07
C GLY A 30 10.56 6.34 -6.31
N ASP A 31 9.82 5.34 -6.81
CA ASP A 31 8.88 5.47 -7.93
C ASP A 31 7.53 5.98 -7.44
N PHE A 32 7.49 7.27 -7.12
CA PHE A 32 6.30 7.93 -6.58
C PHE A 32 5.14 7.98 -7.59
N GLU A 33 5.43 8.04 -8.89
CA GLU A 33 4.43 7.99 -9.96
C GLU A 33 3.67 6.68 -9.95
N LYS A 34 4.41 5.57 -9.91
CA LYS A 34 3.83 4.23 -9.82
C LYS A 34 3.06 4.04 -8.52
N ALA A 35 3.62 4.48 -7.39
CA ALA A 35 2.92 4.41 -6.10
C ALA A 35 1.62 5.25 -6.08
N TYR A 36 1.64 6.43 -6.70
CA TYR A 36 0.48 7.31 -6.84
C TYR A 36 -0.62 6.68 -7.70
N ALA A 37 -0.27 5.92 -8.73
CA ALA A 37 -1.23 5.23 -9.59
C ALA A 37 -2.07 4.16 -8.87
N PHE A 38 -1.71 3.74 -7.65
CA PHE A 38 -2.53 2.84 -6.84
C PHE A 38 -3.68 3.54 -6.11
N LEU A 39 -3.64 4.87 -6.02
CA LEU A 39 -4.70 5.66 -5.41
C LEU A 39 -5.97 5.65 -6.26
N SER A 40 -7.13 5.71 -5.61
CA SER A 40 -8.41 5.76 -6.32
C SER A 40 -8.47 6.97 -7.26
N PRO A 41 -9.21 6.88 -8.38
CA PRO A 41 -9.40 8.03 -9.28
C PRO A 41 -9.94 9.26 -8.54
N GLY A 42 -10.88 9.07 -7.60
CA GLY A 42 -11.38 10.16 -6.74
C GLY A 42 -10.29 10.80 -5.88
N SER A 43 -9.40 10.00 -5.30
CA SER A 43 -8.24 10.50 -4.54
C SER A 43 -7.28 11.30 -5.39
N ARG A 44 -6.98 10.82 -6.61
CA ARG A 44 -6.10 11.51 -7.56
C ARG A 44 -6.72 12.80 -8.13
N GLY A 45 -8.04 12.92 -8.10
CA GLY A 45 -8.74 14.16 -8.44
C GLY A 45 -8.55 15.29 -7.42
N VAL A 46 -8.22 14.97 -6.17
CA VAL A 46 -8.09 15.96 -5.07
C VAL A 46 -6.68 16.08 -4.50
N VAL A 47 -5.86 15.03 -4.60
CA VAL A 47 -4.44 15.06 -4.21
C VAL A 47 -3.58 15.00 -5.46
N SER A 48 -2.82 16.06 -5.74
CA SER A 48 -1.87 16.05 -6.85
C SER A 48 -0.64 15.18 -6.54
N LEU A 49 0.03 14.66 -7.57
CA LEU A 49 1.26 13.90 -7.38
C LEU A 49 2.33 14.64 -6.56
N PRO A 50 2.62 15.94 -6.77
CA PRO A 50 3.57 16.67 -5.91
C PRO A 50 3.15 16.69 -4.44
N GLN A 51 1.86 16.87 -4.15
CA GLN A 51 1.34 16.83 -2.78
C GLN A 51 1.53 15.43 -2.16
N PHE A 52 1.20 14.38 -2.91
CA PHE A 52 1.43 12.99 -2.51
C PHE A 52 2.91 12.70 -2.24
N ARG A 53 3.80 13.14 -3.13
CA ARG A 53 5.25 12.98 -2.95
C ARG A 53 5.73 13.69 -1.69
N ASN A 54 5.25 14.91 -1.44
CA ASN A 54 5.60 15.67 -0.25
C ASN A 54 5.08 15.03 1.04
N SER A 55 3.88 14.44 1.02
CA SER A 55 3.32 13.76 2.19
C SER A 55 4.10 12.49 2.58
N ILE A 56 4.73 11.82 1.61
CA ILE A 56 5.55 10.63 1.86
C ILE A 56 7.02 10.99 2.15
N GLY A 57 7.59 11.87 1.33
CA GLY A 57 9.03 12.15 1.29
C GLY A 57 9.56 13.01 2.45
N ALA A 58 8.68 13.67 3.21
CA ALA A 58 9.10 14.54 4.31
C ALA A 58 9.33 13.79 5.65
N ALA A 59 8.83 12.56 5.81
CA ALA A 59 8.69 11.95 7.14
C ALA A 59 9.67 10.79 7.45
N ALA A 60 10.23 10.08 6.45
CA ALA A 60 10.93 8.82 6.71
C ALA A 60 11.85 8.36 5.57
N SER A 61 13.06 7.87 5.90
CA SER A 61 13.81 6.97 5.00
C SER A 61 13.29 5.55 5.23
N TRP A 62 12.30 5.15 4.41
CA TRP A 62 11.78 3.78 4.42
C TRP A 62 12.91 2.78 4.10
N LYS A 63 13.04 1.75 4.93
CA LYS A 63 14.04 0.69 4.81
C LYS A 63 13.44 -0.61 4.30
N SER A 64 12.24 -0.93 4.76
CA SER A 64 11.50 -2.10 4.30
C SER A 64 10.00 -1.89 4.54
N ALA A 65 9.20 -2.62 3.78
CA ALA A 65 7.76 -2.69 3.93
C ALA A 65 7.28 -4.07 3.48
N LYS A 66 6.49 -4.75 4.32
CA LYS A 66 5.93 -6.07 4.03
C LYS A 66 4.49 -6.14 4.47
N VAL A 67 3.63 -6.78 3.69
CA VAL A 67 2.28 -7.10 4.14
C VAL A 67 2.37 -8.06 5.32
N HIS A 68 1.87 -7.63 6.47
CA HIS A 68 1.75 -8.46 7.67
C HIS A 68 0.46 -9.29 7.64
N GLY A 69 -0.65 -8.70 7.19
CA GLY A 69 -1.95 -9.36 7.13
C GLY A 69 -2.95 -8.63 6.24
N VAL A 70 -3.97 -9.36 5.79
CA VAL A 70 -5.11 -8.80 5.06
C VAL A 70 -6.39 -9.36 5.66
N THR A 71 -7.38 -8.50 5.88
CA THR A 71 -8.69 -8.86 6.40
C THR A 71 -9.76 -8.15 5.59
N CYS A 72 -10.57 -8.90 4.84
CA CYS A 72 -11.69 -8.35 4.10
C CYS A 72 -12.96 -8.37 4.96
N GLN A 73 -13.39 -7.18 5.40
CA GLN A 73 -14.65 -7.04 6.15
C GLN A 73 -15.85 -7.27 5.23
N GLN A 74 -15.70 -6.89 3.95
CA GLN A 74 -16.69 -7.02 2.88
C GLN A 74 -15.96 -7.44 1.60
N ALA A 75 -16.67 -8.02 0.63
CA ALA A 75 -16.07 -8.47 -0.62
C ALA A 75 -15.40 -7.35 -1.44
N ASP A 76 -15.80 -6.11 -1.21
CA ASP A 76 -15.34 -4.89 -1.85
C ASP A 76 -14.51 -3.98 -0.92
N ARG A 77 -14.22 -4.41 0.31
CA ARG A 77 -13.44 -3.64 1.28
C ARG A 77 -12.52 -4.52 2.11
N CYS A 78 -11.23 -4.32 1.94
CA CYS A 78 -10.19 -5.04 2.67
C CYS A 78 -9.26 -4.10 3.42
N LYS A 79 -8.92 -4.48 4.65
CA LYS A 79 -7.89 -3.84 5.45
C LYS A 79 -6.58 -4.62 5.28
N VAL A 80 -5.50 -3.93 4.94
CA VAL A 80 -4.14 -4.46 4.86
C VAL A 80 -3.34 -3.87 5.99
N THR A 81 -2.67 -4.69 6.77
CA THR A 81 -1.69 -4.24 7.75
C THR A 81 -0.30 -4.43 7.16
N MET A 82 0.42 -3.33 7.00
CA MET A 82 1.79 -3.27 6.52
C MET A 82 2.73 -3.17 7.71
N LEU A 83 3.73 -4.03 7.79
CA LEU A 83 4.86 -3.85 8.70
C LEU A 83 5.95 -3.08 7.96
N VAL A 84 6.27 -1.88 8.44
CA VAL A 84 7.24 -0.99 7.81
C VAL A 84 8.35 -0.65 8.76
N ASN A 85 9.56 -0.55 8.22
CA ASN A 85 10.74 -0.12 8.95
C ASN A 85 11.25 1.18 8.33
N TYR A 86 11.53 2.17 9.16
CA TYR A 86 12.09 3.43 8.70
C TYR A 86 13.09 4.04 9.68
N THR A 87 13.97 4.88 9.14
CA THR A 87 14.82 5.75 9.96
C THR A 87 14.23 7.17 9.93
N PRO A 88 13.87 7.75 11.09
CA PRO A 88 13.41 9.13 11.17
C PRO A 88 14.49 10.12 10.72
N LEU A 89 14.12 11.11 9.93
CA LEU A 89 15.03 12.18 9.47
C LEU A 89 15.13 13.32 10.51
N LEU A 90 15.33 12.97 11.79
CA LEU A 90 15.45 13.95 12.87
C LEU A 90 16.91 14.40 13.05
N PRO A 91 17.18 15.69 13.34
CA PRO A 91 18.53 16.21 13.55
C PRO A 91 19.21 15.73 14.84
N ARG A 92 18.56 14.85 15.62
CA ARG A 92 19.13 14.34 16.88
C ARG A 92 19.93 13.06 16.63
N PRO A 93 21.17 12.96 17.16
CA PRO A 93 21.97 11.76 16.99
C PRO A 93 21.36 10.60 17.78
N ARG A 94 21.15 9.45 17.10
CA ARG A 94 20.76 8.14 17.66
C ARG A 94 19.27 7.85 17.83
N VAL A 95 18.46 8.03 16.79
CA VAL A 95 17.23 7.21 16.66
C VAL A 95 17.55 6.09 15.67
N GLY A 96 17.52 4.85 16.15
CA GLY A 96 17.71 3.68 15.30
C GLY A 96 16.54 3.46 14.35
N ASN A 97 16.56 2.31 13.66
CA ASN A 97 15.44 1.88 12.84
C ASN A 97 14.19 1.67 13.70
N ILE A 98 13.07 2.27 13.30
CA ILE A 98 11.76 2.09 13.93
C ILE A 98 10.94 1.16 13.06
N GLU A 99 10.45 0.08 13.64
CA GLU A 99 9.44 -0.78 13.04
C GLU A 99 8.06 -0.38 13.54
N THR A 100 7.11 -0.23 12.62
CA THR A 100 5.73 0.14 12.93
C THR A 100 4.76 -0.53 11.97
N SER A 101 3.50 -0.68 12.38
CA SER A 101 2.45 -1.17 11.51
C SER A 101 1.61 -0.03 10.97
N ILE A 102 1.37 -0.01 9.66
CA ILE A 102 0.47 0.92 8.98
C ILE A 102 -0.72 0.13 8.45
N ASP A 103 -1.92 0.59 8.77
CA ASP A 103 -3.14 0.01 8.23
C ASP A 103 -3.61 0.78 7.00
N GLU A 104 -3.94 0.05 5.94
CA GLU A 104 -4.46 0.60 4.68
C GLU A 104 -5.82 -0.03 4.38
N THR A 105 -6.83 0.80 4.13
CA THR A 105 -8.15 0.31 3.69
C THR A 105 -8.24 0.41 2.17
N TRP A 106 -8.39 -0.74 1.51
CA TRP A 106 -8.53 -0.87 0.06
C TRP A 106 -9.97 -1.13 -0.32
N LEU A 107 -10.45 -0.46 -1.38
CA LEU A 107 -11.81 -0.56 -1.89
C LEU A 107 -11.82 -1.13 -3.32
N LEU A 108 -12.76 -2.01 -3.62
CA LEU A 108 -12.94 -2.58 -4.95
C LEU A 108 -13.87 -1.68 -5.77
N GLU A 109 -13.34 -1.03 -6.80
CA GLU A 109 -14.11 -0.19 -7.71
C GLU A 109 -13.83 -0.62 -9.15
N GLN A 110 -14.90 -0.89 -9.92
CA GLN A 110 -14.82 -1.27 -11.33
C GLN A 110 -13.90 -2.49 -11.58
N GLY A 111 -13.90 -3.46 -10.65
CA GLY A 111 -13.10 -4.68 -10.75
C GLY A 111 -11.64 -4.55 -10.30
N GLN A 112 -11.20 -3.34 -9.93
CA GLN A 112 -9.85 -3.09 -9.42
C GLN A 112 -9.87 -2.55 -8.00
N TRP A 113 -8.88 -2.94 -7.20
CA TRP A 113 -8.70 -2.43 -5.85
C TRP A 113 -8.05 -1.05 -5.87
N TRP A 114 -8.42 -0.16 -4.98
CA TRP A 114 -7.85 1.18 -4.90
C TRP A 114 -7.64 1.58 -3.46
N LEU A 115 -6.61 2.40 -3.24
CA LEU A 115 -6.37 3.01 -1.94
C LEU A 115 -6.95 4.44 -1.94
N PRO A 116 -7.97 4.73 -1.12
CA PRO A 116 -8.39 6.11 -0.88
C PRO A 116 -7.30 6.87 -0.11
N GLN A 117 -7.04 8.12 -0.48
CA GLN A 117 -6.29 9.06 0.37
C GLN A 117 -7.23 9.68 1.40
N GLY A 118 -6.87 9.62 2.69
CA GLY A 118 -7.55 10.39 3.76
C GLY A 118 -8.62 9.66 4.58
N LEU A 119 -8.48 8.34 4.79
CA LEU A 119 -9.27 7.56 5.76
C LEU A 119 -8.38 6.97 6.85
#